data_AF-A0A4R5D418-F1
#
_entry.id   AF-A0A4R5D418-F1
#
_cell.length_a   1.000
_cell.length_b   1.000
_cell.length_c   1.000
_cell.angle_alpha   90.00
_cell.angle_beta   90.00
_cell.angle_gamma   90.00
#
_symmetry.space_group_name_H-M   'P 1'
#
loop_
_entity.id
_entity.type
_entity.pdbx_description
1 polymer ?
#
loop_
_entity_poly.entity_id
_entity_poly.type
_entity_poly.pdbx_seq_one_letter_code
_entity_poly.pdbx_strand_id
1 'polypeptide(L)'
;MTGTVGAPLTPPPLTPPPVRESRPELAQRRRGIPWLAYVALVPLVVVLVVFQYYPAVSGIARSFWDWNPGQVSSFVGLDNYARMVDDDIWWRSFRNLGFIFVFGVVSWVIPLVAAELLISLRGERAQFVFRTLLIVPMAFPGVVTALVWSFMYHPNNGVINRGCLLYTTDAADEAR
;
A
#
# COMPACT_ATOMS: atom_id res chain seq x y z
N MET A 1 -4.81 76.36 -47.71
CA MET A 1 -5.85 76.45 -46.66
C MET A 1 -6.97 75.51 -47.11
N THR A 2 -7.39 74.46 -46.44
CA THR A 2 -7.27 74.00 -45.04
C THR A 2 -7.68 72.53 -45.08
N GLY A 3 -6.91 71.66 -44.42
CA GLY A 3 -7.21 70.22 -44.35
C GLY A 3 -8.46 69.93 -43.53
N THR A 4 -9.32 69.07 -44.04
CA THR A 4 -10.46 68.49 -43.31
C THR A 4 -9.95 67.37 -42.41
N VAL A 5 -9.85 67.66 -41.11
CA VAL A 5 -9.57 66.69 -40.05
C VAL A 5 -10.79 65.78 -39.90
N GLY A 6 -10.59 64.47 -40.06
CA GLY A 6 -11.61 63.44 -39.86
C GLY A 6 -12.09 63.40 -38.40
N ALA A 7 -13.41 63.37 -38.21
CA ALA A 7 -14.04 63.18 -36.92
C ALA A 7 -13.74 61.77 -36.36
N PRO A 8 -13.54 61.61 -35.03
CA PRO A 8 -13.29 60.30 -34.44
C PRO A 8 -14.59 59.49 -34.41
N LEU A 9 -14.54 58.27 -34.93
CA LEU A 9 -15.63 57.29 -34.84
C LEU A 9 -15.68 56.75 -33.40
N THR A 10 -16.65 57.19 -32.60
CA THR A 10 -16.97 56.54 -31.32
C THR A 10 -17.55 55.15 -31.60
N PRO A 11 -17.02 54.07 -31.01
CA PRO A 11 -17.60 52.74 -31.17
C PRO A 11 -18.97 52.68 -30.45
N PRO A 12 -19.95 51.95 -30.98
CA PRO A 12 -21.24 51.76 -30.32
C PRO A 12 -21.07 51.01 -28.99
N PRO A 13 -21.95 51.26 -28.00
CA PRO A 13 -21.88 50.59 -26.70
C PRO A 13 -22.04 49.08 -26.90
N LEU A 14 -21.08 48.32 -26.36
CA LEU A 14 -21.14 46.86 -26.31
C LEU A 14 -22.27 46.46 -25.37
N THR A 15 -23.47 46.19 -25.90
CA THR A 15 -24.48 45.46 -25.14
C THR A 15 -23.93 44.08 -24.82
N PRO A 16 -23.85 43.68 -23.53
CA PRO A 16 -23.43 42.33 -23.21
C PRO A 16 -24.40 41.34 -23.87
N PRO A 17 -23.90 40.21 -24.41
CA PRO A 17 -24.77 39.20 -24.99
C PRO A 17 -25.77 38.73 -23.94
N PRO A 18 -27.03 38.40 -24.32
CA PRO A 18 -28.00 37.86 -23.38
C PRO A 18 -27.38 36.64 -22.71
N VAL A 19 -27.23 36.70 -21.38
CA VAL A 19 -26.77 35.58 -20.56
C VAL A 19 -27.74 34.43 -20.84
N ARG A 20 -27.29 33.44 -21.61
CA ARG A 20 -28.00 32.17 -21.74
C ARG A 20 -27.95 31.55 -20.35
N GLU A 21 -29.01 31.76 -19.57
CA GLU A 21 -29.29 30.94 -18.41
C GLU A 21 -29.39 29.50 -18.93
N SER A 22 -28.28 28.77 -18.80
CA SER A 22 -28.22 27.33 -18.93
C SER A 22 -29.21 26.77 -17.93
N ARG A 23 -30.42 26.45 -18.42
CA ARG A 23 -31.42 25.69 -17.69
C ARG A 23 -30.72 24.50 -17.03
N PRO A 24 -30.89 24.24 -15.73
CA PRO A 24 -30.38 23.02 -15.13
C PRO A 24 -31.24 21.87 -15.66
N GLU A 25 -30.91 21.35 -16.84
CA GLU A 25 -31.45 20.08 -17.36
C GLU A 25 -30.82 18.87 -16.66
N LEU A 26 -30.23 19.07 -15.47
CA LEU A 26 -29.91 18.03 -14.52
C LEU A 26 -31.14 17.73 -13.66
N ALA A 27 -32.28 17.49 -14.31
CA ALA A 27 -33.29 16.59 -13.75
C ALA A 27 -32.67 15.20 -13.77
N GLN A 28 -31.72 15.02 -12.86
CA GLN A 28 -31.00 13.80 -12.59
C GLN A 28 -32.05 12.77 -12.22
N ARG A 29 -32.49 12.01 -13.24
CA ARG A 29 -33.23 10.78 -13.04
C ARG A 29 -32.38 9.96 -12.10
N ARG A 30 -32.73 9.98 -10.81
CA ARG A 30 -32.39 8.95 -9.84
C ARG A 30 -33.02 7.67 -10.37
N ARG A 31 -32.43 7.09 -11.42
CA ARG A 31 -32.67 5.70 -11.79
C ARG A 31 -32.18 4.94 -10.57
N GLY A 32 -33.13 4.45 -9.77
CA GLY A 32 -32.83 3.52 -8.70
C GLY A 32 -31.92 2.43 -9.27
N ILE A 33 -30.97 1.98 -8.45
CA ILE A 33 -30.03 0.94 -8.83
C ILE A 33 -30.87 -0.23 -9.38
N PRO A 34 -30.65 -0.66 -10.65
CA PRO A 34 -31.44 -1.75 -11.20
C PRO A 34 -31.17 -3.00 -10.38
N TRP A 35 -32.21 -3.80 -10.10
CA TRP A 35 -32.08 -5.07 -9.36
C TRP A 35 -30.97 -5.97 -9.92
N LEU A 36 -30.71 -5.86 -11.23
CA LEU A 36 -29.64 -6.55 -11.94
C LEU A 36 -28.23 -6.21 -11.41
N ALA A 37 -28.01 -5.01 -10.87
CA ALA A 37 -26.74 -4.64 -10.24
C ALA A 37 -26.52 -5.39 -8.92
N TYR A 38 -27.58 -5.68 -8.16
CA TYR A 38 -27.47 -6.54 -6.97
C TYR A 38 -27.17 -7.99 -7.35
N VAL A 39 -27.79 -8.50 -8.42
CA VAL A 39 -27.48 -9.85 -8.94
C VAL A 39 -26.04 -9.95 -9.44
N ALA A 40 -25.52 -8.91 -10.08
CA ALA A 40 -24.12 -8.84 -10.50
C ALA A 40 -23.13 -8.86 -9.31
N LEU A 41 -23.54 -8.38 -8.13
CA LEU A 41 -22.73 -8.44 -6.91
C LEU A 41 -22.75 -9.82 -6.24
N VAL A 42 -23.77 -10.64 -6.47
CA VAL A 42 -23.90 -11.98 -5.87
C VAL A 42 -22.63 -12.83 -6.02
N PRO A 43 -22.04 -13.04 -7.22
CA PRO A 43 -20.84 -13.88 -7.34
C PRO A 43 -19.65 -13.34 -6.53
N LEU A 44 -19.45 -12.02 -6.47
CA LEU A 44 -18.42 -11.41 -5.64
C LEU A 44 -18.67 -11.70 -4.14
N VAL A 45 -19.90 -11.49 -3.68
CA VAL A 45 -20.28 -11.73 -2.28
C VAL A 45 -20.12 -13.20 -1.93
N VAL A 46 -20.53 -14.11 -2.82
CA VAL A 46 -20.37 -15.56 -2.62
C VAL A 46 -18.90 -15.92 -2.45
N VAL A 47 -18.03 -15.43 -3.33
CA VAL A 47 -16.58 -15.68 -3.23
C VAL A 47 -16.02 -15.13 -1.92
N LEU A 48 -16.37 -13.91 -1.54
CA LEU A 48 -15.95 -13.33 -0.26
C LEU A 48 -16.43 -14.16 0.92
N VAL A 49 -17.70 -14.56 0.95
CA VAL A 49 -18.26 -15.34 2.06
C VAL A 49 -17.57 -16.70 2.17
N VAL A 50 -17.40 -17.42 1.06
CA VAL A 50 -16.84 -18.78 1.06
C VAL A 50 -15.34 -18.78 1.35
N PHE A 51 -14.57 -17.84 0.80
CA PHE A 51 -13.11 -17.88 0.89
C PHE A 51 -12.52 -16.95 1.96
N GLN A 52 -13.21 -15.88 2.35
CA GLN A 52 -12.73 -14.94 3.37
C GLN A 52 -13.42 -15.16 4.72
N TYR A 53 -14.76 -15.13 4.73
CA TYR A 53 -15.51 -15.12 5.99
C TYR A 53 -15.70 -16.49 6.60
N TYR A 54 -15.99 -17.51 5.79
CA TYR A 54 -16.15 -18.89 6.26
C TYR A 54 -14.90 -19.40 7.02
N PRO A 55 -13.65 -19.33 6.49
CA PRO A 55 -12.49 -19.76 7.24
C PRO A 55 -12.27 -18.91 8.50
N ALA A 56 -12.49 -17.59 8.45
CA ALA A 56 -12.37 -16.72 9.62
C ALA A 56 -13.33 -17.12 10.74
N VAL A 57 -14.61 -17.30 10.43
CA VAL A 57 -15.64 -17.71 11.40
C VAL A 57 -15.38 -19.14 11.89
N SER A 58 -14.99 -20.07 11.01
CA SER A 58 -14.67 -21.43 11.43
C SER A 58 -13.44 -21.49 12.34
N GLY A 59 -12.44 -20.63 12.15
CA GLY A 59 -11.30 -20.49 13.04
C GLY A 59 -11.69 -19.96 14.42
N ILE A 60 -12.55 -18.94 14.46
CA ILE A 60 -13.11 -18.40 15.71
C ILE A 60 -13.99 -19.44 16.41
N ALA A 61 -14.79 -20.21 15.66
CA ALA A 61 -15.52 -21.32 16.25
C ALA A 61 -14.52 -22.28 16.88
N ARG A 62 -13.56 -22.82 16.11
CA ARG A 62 -12.58 -23.80 16.57
C ARG A 62 -11.72 -23.33 17.76
N SER A 63 -11.53 -22.04 17.99
CA SER A 63 -10.78 -21.56 19.17
C SER A 63 -11.47 -21.84 20.50
N PHE A 64 -12.78 -22.10 20.51
CA PHE A 64 -13.53 -22.53 21.71
C PHE A 64 -13.49 -24.06 21.95
N TRP A 65 -12.94 -24.81 21.00
CA TRP A 65 -12.75 -26.25 21.12
C TRP A 65 -11.27 -26.57 21.30
N ASP A 66 -10.98 -27.69 21.95
CA ASP A 66 -9.68 -28.33 21.87
C ASP A 66 -9.62 -29.08 20.54
N TRP A 67 -9.17 -28.38 19.51
CA TRP A 67 -9.11 -28.90 18.16
C TRP A 67 -7.71 -29.44 17.85
N ASN A 68 -7.58 -30.76 17.80
CA ASN A 68 -6.37 -31.43 17.37
C ASN A 68 -6.68 -32.36 16.17
N PRO A 69 -6.01 -32.21 15.01
CA PRO A 69 -6.23 -33.06 13.85
C PRO A 69 -6.09 -34.55 14.21
N GLY A 70 -7.18 -35.31 14.10
CA GLY A 70 -7.20 -36.75 14.37
C GLY A 70 -7.56 -37.15 15.81
N GLN A 71 -7.98 -36.21 16.66
CA GLN A 71 -8.51 -36.48 18.00
C GLN A 71 -9.98 -36.06 18.12
N VAL A 72 -10.68 -36.56 19.13
CA VAL A 72 -12.04 -36.10 19.45
C VAL A 72 -11.96 -34.68 19.98
N SER A 73 -12.56 -33.74 19.26
CA SER A 73 -12.56 -32.34 19.68
C SER A 73 -13.53 -32.12 20.83
N SER A 74 -13.02 -31.67 21.98
CA SER A 74 -13.83 -31.34 23.15
C SER A 74 -14.13 -29.84 23.18
N PHE A 75 -15.31 -29.45 23.66
CA PHE A 75 -15.64 -28.03 23.84
C PHE A 75 -15.05 -27.58 25.19
N VAL A 76 -14.12 -26.62 25.16
CA VAL A 76 -13.42 -26.13 26.36
C VAL A 76 -13.72 -24.66 26.65
N GLY A 77 -14.57 -24.03 25.84
CA GLY A 77 -15.01 -22.64 26.04
C GLY A 77 -13.84 -21.67 25.96
N LEU A 78 -13.56 -20.95 27.06
CA LEU A 78 -12.53 -19.91 27.10
C LEU A 78 -11.18 -20.36 27.64
N ASP A 79 -11.02 -21.63 28.00
CA ASP A 79 -9.80 -22.15 28.62
C ASP A 79 -8.55 -21.98 27.73
N ASN A 80 -8.72 -22.11 26.40
CA ASN A 80 -7.65 -21.84 25.44
C ASN A 80 -7.13 -20.40 25.57
N TYR A 81 -8.01 -19.42 25.80
CA TYR A 81 -7.62 -18.02 25.96
C TYR A 81 -6.92 -17.76 27.30
N ALA A 82 -7.35 -18.42 28.38
CA ALA A 82 -6.67 -18.33 29.67
C ALA A 82 -5.23 -18.87 29.58
N ARG A 83 -5.06 -20.05 28.96
CA ARG A 83 -3.72 -20.62 28.69
C ARG A 83 -2.84 -19.73 27.83
N MET A 84 -3.40 -19.04 26.84
CA MET A 84 -2.65 -18.11 25.98
C MET A 84 -2.15 -16.88 26.74
N VAL A 85 -2.92 -16.36 27.70
CA VAL A 85 -2.54 -15.16 28.47
C VAL A 85 -1.42 -15.45 29.47
N ASP A 86 -1.40 -16.66 30.04
CA ASP A 86 -0.36 -17.11 30.97
C ASP A 86 0.95 -17.53 30.26
N ASP A 87 0.97 -17.61 28.93
CA ASP A 87 2.15 -18.00 28.15
C ASP A 87 3.06 -16.80 27.84
N ASP A 88 4.31 -16.88 28.31
CA ASP A 88 5.37 -15.91 28.00
C ASP A 88 5.63 -15.76 26.49
N ILE A 89 5.48 -16.84 25.71
CA ILE A 89 5.74 -16.84 24.27
C ILE A 89 4.70 -15.97 23.55
N TRP A 90 3.45 -15.97 24.03
CA TRP A 90 2.38 -15.12 23.51
C TRP A 90 2.80 -13.64 23.59
N TRP A 91 3.16 -13.16 24.78
CA TRP A 91 3.57 -11.77 24.99
C TRP A 91 4.85 -11.38 24.25
N ARG A 92 5.84 -12.29 24.17
CA ARG A 92 7.06 -12.06 23.37
C ARG A 92 6.73 -11.91 21.88
N SER A 93 5.76 -12.67 21.38
CA SER A 93 5.31 -12.59 19.98
C SER A 93 4.64 -11.25 19.68
N PHE A 94 3.80 -10.72 20.59
CA PHE A 94 3.24 -9.37 20.46
C PHE A 94 4.30 -8.28 20.45
N ARG A 95 5.32 -8.40 21.31
CA ARG A 95 6.43 -7.45 21.31
C ARG A 95 7.20 -7.47 19.98
N ASN A 96 7.51 -8.65 19.47
CA ASN A 96 8.19 -8.80 18.19
C ASN A 96 7.33 -8.24 17.04
N LEU A 97 6.03 -8.51 17.05
CA LEU A 97 5.08 -7.96 16.09
C LEU A 97 5.03 -6.42 16.18
N GLY A 98 5.02 -5.87 17.39
CA GLY A 98 5.09 -4.43 17.63
C GLY A 98 6.36 -3.80 17.06
N PHE A 99 7.52 -4.42 17.28
CA PHE A 99 8.78 -3.97 16.68
C PHE A 99 8.72 -3.99 15.15
N ILE A 100 8.31 -5.12 14.55
CA ILE A 100 8.18 -5.25 13.09
C ILE A 100 7.20 -4.20 12.54
N PHE A 101 6.07 -3.98 13.21
CA PHE A 101 5.08 -3.00 12.81
C PHE A 101 5.62 -1.58 12.85
N VAL A 102 6.28 -1.17 13.94
CA VAL A 102 6.86 0.17 14.09
C VAL A 102 7.93 0.40 13.02
N PHE A 103 8.85 -0.56 12.84
CA PHE A 103 9.85 -0.47 11.76
C PHE A 103 9.18 -0.38 10.39
N GLY A 104 8.14 -1.20 10.15
CA GLY A 104 7.35 -1.15 8.94
C GLY A 104 6.78 0.24 8.68
N VAL A 105 6.11 0.85 9.65
CA VAL A 105 5.54 2.21 9.53
C VAL A 105 6.62 3.25 9.31
N VAL A 106 7.73 3.21 10.05
CA VAL A 106 8.84 4.15 9.87
C VAL A 106 9.48 4.01 8.49
N SER A 107 9.57 2.79 7.96
CA SER A 107 10.08 2.56 6.60
C SER A 107 9.22 3.20 5.50
N TRP A 108 7.95 3.57 5.76
CA TRP A 108 7.12 4.31 4.79
C TRP A 108 7.61 5.75 4.54
N VAL A 109 8.44 6.30 5.43
CA VAL A 109 9.07 7.60 5.19
C VAL A 109 9.90 7.58 3.90
N ILE A 110 10.58 6.46 3.61
CA ILE A 110 11.44 6.32 2.42
C ILE A 110 10.64 6.49 1.11
N PRO A 111 9.58 5.71 0.83
CA PRO A 111 8.80 5.90 -0.40
C PRO A 111 8.06 7.24 -0.45
N LEU A 112 7.64 7.81 0.69
CA LEU A 112 7.02 9.14 0.71
C LEU A 112 8.01 10.24 0.32
N VAL A 113 9.22 10.23 0.89
CA VAL A 113 10.29 11.15 0.51
C VAL A 113 10.69 10.94 -0.95
N ALA A 114 10.84 9.69 -1.39
CA ALA A 114 11.13 9.38 -2.79
C ALA A 114 10.04 9.89 -3.75
N ALA A 115 8.76 9.81 -3.37
CA ALA A 115 7.66 10.34 -4.15
C ALA A 115 7.70 11.88 -4.24
N GLU A 116 7.98 12.57 -3.14
CA GLU A 116 8.15 14.03 -3.12
C GLU A 116 9.32 14.47 -4.01
N LEU A 117 10.47 13.82 -3.88
CA LEU A 117 11.61 14.06 -4.76
C LEU A 117 11.21 13.86 -6.22
N LEU A 118 10.52 12.77 -6.54
CA LEU A 118 10.09 12.45 -7.90
C LEU A 118 9.19 13.53 -8.51
N ILE A 119 8.28 14.12 -7.73
CA ILE A 119 7.38 15.20 -8.17
C ILE A 119 8.16 16.50 -8.38
N SER A 120 9.22 16.74 -7.59
CA SER A 120 10.06 17.94 -7.72
C SER A 120 10.94 17.97 -8.97
N LEU A 121 11.12 16.84 -9.68
CA LEU A 121 11.92 16.80 -10.91
C LEU A 121 11.23 17.54 -12.05
N ARG A 122 11.95 18.49 -12.67
CA ARG A 122 11.47 19.28 -13.81
C ARG A 122 11.55 18.58 -15.17
N GLY A 123 12.18 17.40 -15.25
CA GLY A 123 12.42 16.69 -16.51
C GLY A 123 11.58 15.41 -16.64
N GLU A 124 10.70 15.36 -17.63
CA GLU A 124 9.79 14.22 -17.87
C GLU A 124 10.54 12.89 -18.06
N ARG A 125 11.67 12.90 -18.77
CA ARG A 125 12.49 11.69 -19.00
C ARG A 125 13.15 11.20 -17.71
N ALA A 126 13.69 12.11 -16.90
CA ALA A 126 14.33 11.76 -15.63
C ALA A 126 13.29 11.21 -14.65
N GLN A 127 12.13 11.86 -14.56
CA GLN A 127 11.00 11.39 -13.76
C GLN A 127 10.56 9.97 -14.18
N PHE A 128 10.46 9.70 -15.49
CA PHE A 128 10.10 8.36 -15.98
C PHE A 128 11.14 7.28 -15.57
N VAL A 129 12.44 7.58 -15.70
CA VAL A 129 13.51 6.65 -15.33
C VAL A 129 13.50 6.35 -13.82
N PHE A 130 13.48 7.37 -12.96
CA PHE A 130 13.46 7.16 -11.51
C PHE A 130 12.20 6.45 -11.03
N ARG A 131 11.03 6.80 -11.59
CA ARG A 131 9.78 6.10 -11.32
C ARG A 131 9.87 4.61 -11.64
N THR A 132 10.46 4.28 -12.80
CA THR A 132 10.62 2.89 -13.22
C THR A 132 11.57 2.14 -12.28
N LEU A 133 12.74 2.70 -11.97
CA LEU A 133 13.72 2.08 -11.07
C LEU A 133 13.16 1.82 -9.66
N LEU A 134 12.33 2.73 -9.13
CA LEU A 134 11.68 2.55 -7.82
C LEU A 134 10.60 1.46 -7.84
N ILE A 135 9.95 1.23 -8.98
CA ILE A 135 8.88 0.23 -9.12
C ILE A 135 9.42 -1.17 -9.43
N VAL A 136 10.52 -1.27 -10.18
CA VAL A 136 11.17 -2.55 -10.53
C VAL A 136 11.32 -3.51 -9.33
N PRO A 137 11.83 -3.10 -8.15
CA PRO A 137 12.01 -4.02 -7.03
C PRO A 137 10.68 -4.59 -6.50
N MET A 138 9.56 -3.87 -6.65
CA MET A 138 8.24 -4.33 -6.22
C MET A 138 7.67 -5.45 -7.11
N ALA A 139 8.24 -5.66 -8.30
CA ALA A 139 7.84 -6.74 -9.20
C ALA A 139 8.40 -8.10 -8.77
N PHE A 140 9.42 -8.13 -7.90
CA PHE A 140 9.98 -9.39 -7.42
C PHE A 140 9.06 -10.04 -6.36
N PRO A 141 8.79 -11.36 -6.46
CA PRO A 141 8.07 -12.08 -5.43
C PRO A 141 8.82 -12.05 -4.09
N GLY A 142 8.08 -11.99 -2.97
CA GLY A 142 8.68 -11.95 -1.63
C GLY A 142 9.65 -13.11 -1.33
N VAL A 143 9.41 -14.29 -1.92
CA VAL A 143 10.32 -15.44 -1.81
C VAL A 143 11.68 -15.15 -2.44
N VAL A 144 11.72 -14.50 -3.61
CA VAL A 144 12.97 -14.15 -4.28
C VAL A 144 13.74 -13.14 -3.44
N THR A 145 13.06 -12.11 -2.92
CA THR A 145 13.66 -11.13 -2.02
C THR A 145 14.27 -11.80 -0.78
N ALA A 146 13.54 -12.74 -0.16
CA ALA A 146 14.04 -13.49 1.00
C ALA A 146 15.29 -14.32 0.67
N LEU A 147 15.31 -14.99 -0.48
CA LEU A 147 16.46 -15.76 -0.94
C LEU A 147 17.67 -14.86 -1.21
N VAL A 148 17.49 -13.72 -1.88
CA VAL A 148 18.57 -12.75 -2.15
C VAL A 148 19.17 -12.27 -0.83
N TRP A 149 18.35 -11.88 0.14
CA TRP A 149 18.83 -11.49 1.47
C TRP A 149 19.55 -12.65 2.18
N SER A 150 19.02 -13.88 2.10
CA SER A 150 19.67 -15.07 2.67
C SER A 150 21.04 -15.33 2.06
N PHE A 151 21.18 -15.21 0.73
CA PHE A 151 22.47 -15.31 0.04
C PHE A 151 23.43 -14.20 0.46
N MET A 152 22.94 -12.96 0.59
CA MET A 152 23.78 -11.83 1.02
C MET A 152 24.30 -11.99 2.44
N TYR A 153 23.49 -12.55 3.35
CA TYR A 153 23.85 -12.85 4.74
C TYR A 153 24.52 -14.21 4.95
N HIS A 154 24.81 -14.96 3.88
CA HIS A 154 25.36 -16.31 4.01
C HIS A 154 26.69 -16.29 4.80
N PRO A 155 26.87 -17.12 5.84
CA PRO A 155 28.03 -17.04 6.74
C PRO A 155 29.38 -17.09 6.03
N ASN A 156 29.54 -18.04 5.10
CA ASN A 156 30.85 -18.33 4.49
C ASN A 156 31.14 -17.53 3.20
N ASN A 157 30.11 -17.16 2.44
CA ASN A 157 30.25 -16.58 1.08
C ASN A 157 29.33 -15.36 0.85
N GLY A 158 28.71 -14.82 1.89
CA GLY A 158 27.83 -13.67 1.79
C GLY A 158 28.62 -12.41 1.44
N VAL A 159 28.10 -11.63 0.50
CA VAL A 159 28.72 -10.38 0.03
C VAL A 159 28.90 -9.38 1.19
N ILE A 160 27.96 -9.38 2.13
CA ILE A 160 27.98 -8.52 3.32
C ILE A 160 29.07 -8.97 4.30
N ASN A 161 29.15 -10.28 4.58
CA ASN A 161 30.12 -10.82 5.54
C ASN A 161 31.57 -10.73 5.03
N ARG A 162 31.78 -10.89 3.72
CA ARG A 162 33.10 -10.73 3.10
C ARG A 162 33.60 -9.30 3.18
N GLY A 163 32.71 -8.31 3.06
CA GLY A 163 33.03 -6.90 3.34
C GLY A 163 33.45 -6.68 4.79
N CYS A 164 32.76 -7.31 5.75
CA CYS A 164 33.10 -7.20 7.17
C CYS A 164 34.46 -7.85 7.51
N LEU A 165 34.76 -9.03 6.95
CA LEU A 165 36.02 -9.75 7.17
C LEU A 165 37.26 -8.95 6.71
N LEU A 166 37.17 -8.25 5.58
CA LEU A 166 38.25 -7.40 5.08
C LEU A 166 38.62 -6.27 6.06
N TYR A 167 37.63 -5.63 6.69
CA TYR A 167 37.91 -4.64 7.74
C TYR A 167 38.51 -5.25 9.01
N THR A 168 38.20 -6.52 9.33
CA THR A 168 38.80 -7.19 10.49
C THR A 168 40.25 -7.63 10.24
N THR A 169 40.60 -7.99 9.01
CA THR A 169 41.96 -8.40 8.65
C THR A 169 42.91 -7.21 8.57
N ASP A 170 42.47 -6.07 8.03
CA ASP A 170 43.28 -4.84 8.01
C ASP A 170 43.54 -4.30 9.43
N ALA A 171 42.53 -4.35 10.32
CA ALA A 171 42.68 -3.91 11.71
C ALA A 171 43.61 -4.83 12.55
N ALA A 172 43.82 -6.07 12.13
CA ALA A 172 44.71 -7.02 12.81
C ALA A 172 46.18 -6.89 12.35
N ASP A 173 46.41 -6.44 11.11
CA ASP A 173 47.75 -6.22 10.56
C ASP A 173 48.36 -4.87 10.99
N GLU A 174 47.54 -3.84 11.26
CA GLU A 174 48.03 -2.55 11.81
C GLU A 174 48.44 -2.62 13.29
N ALA A 175 48.12 -3.69 14.00
CA ALA A 175 48.42 -3.89 15.43
C ALA A 175 49.71 -4.70 15.70
N ARG A 176 50.53 -4.96 14.67
CA ARG A 176 51.86 -5.60 14.77
C ARG A 176 52.97 -4.67 14.30
#